data_AF-A0AAU7ZXM0-F1
#
_entry.id   AF-A0AAU7ZXM0-F1
#
_cell.length_a   1.000
_cell.length_b   1.000
_cell.length_c   1.000
_cell.angle_alpha   90.00
_cell.angle_beta   90.00
_cell.angle_gamma   90.00
#
_symmetry.space_group_name_H-M   'P 1'
#
loop_
_entity.id
_entity.type
_entity.pdbx_description
1 polymer ?
#
loop_
_entity_poly.entity_id
_entity_poly.type
_entity_poly.pdbx_seq_one_letter_code
_entity_poly.pdbx_strand_id
1 'polypeptide(L)' 'MLNVNFYNNKKKNKKIKFFFIKKKINKIEIRKKIQFYYKKKIKKINICLDKKRKKKKIFIYF' A
#
# COMPACT_ATOMS: atom_id res chain seq x y z
N MET A 1 14.35 -8.79 -11.89
CA MET A 1 13.37 -9.51 -11.05
C MET A 1 13.48 -8.97 -9.63
N LEU A 2 12.49 -8.22 -9.13
CA LEU A 2 12.56 -7.60 -7.81
C LEU A 2 12.08 -8.58 -6.75
N ASN A 3 12.97 -8.99 -5.86
CA ASN A 3 12.65 -9.84 -4.71
C ASN A 3 11.82 -9.02 -3.70
N VAL A 4 10.49 -9.10 -3.81
CA VAL A 4 9.56 -8.41 -2.91
C VAL A 4 9.10 -9.40 -1.84
N ASN A 5 9.75 -9.38 -0.67
CA ASN A 5 9.33 -10.20 0.47
C ASN A 5 7.99 -9.68 1.02
N PHE A 6 6.94 -10.52 0.91
CA PHE A 6 5.61 -10.24 1.44
C PHE A 6 5.50 -10.70 2.90
N TYR A 7 5.47 -9.74 3.83
CA TYR A 7 5.19 -10.04 5.25
C TYR A 7 3.68 -9.97 5.51
N ASN A 8 3.06 -11.11 5.82
CA ASN A 8 1.66 -11.21 6.22
C ASN A 8 1.52 -10.89 7.73
N ASN A 9 1.13 -9.67 8.07
CA ASN A 9 0.70 -9.35 9.44
C ASN A 9 -0.82 -9.53 9.58
N LYS A 10 -1.26 -10.67 10.12
CA LYS A 10 -2.65 -10.92 10.56
C LYS A 10 -2.87 -10.24 11.92
N LYS A 11 -3.37 -9.00 11.95
CA LYS A 11 -4.08 -8.47 13.14
C LYS A 11 -5.59 -8.66 12.92
N LYS A 12 -6.25 -9.31 13.88
CA LYS A 12 -7.68 -9.65 13.85
C LYS A 12 -8.52 -8.37 13.57
N ASN A 13 -9.40 -8.46 12.56
CA ASN A 13 -10.52 -7.57 12.20
C ASN A 13 -10.39 -6.33 11.29
N LYS A 14 -9.22 -5.98 10.71
CA LYS A 14 -9.18 -5.16 9.47
C LYS A 14 -8.08 -5.69 8.55
N LYS A 15 -8.42 -6.22 7.37
CA LYS A 15 -7.44 -6.65 6.34
C LYS A 15 -6.70 -5.42 5.79
N ILE A 16 -5.70 -4.92 6.52
CA ILE A 16 -4.86 -3.78 6.12
C ILE A 16 -3.66 -4.34 5.36
N LYS A 17 -3.52 -3.98 4.07
CA LYS A 17 -2.29 -4.22 3.32
C LYS A 17 -1.44 -2.95 3.28
N PHE A 18 -0.13 -3.09 3.36
CA PHE A 18 0.78 -1.95 3.23
C PHE A 18 1.88 -2.18 2.20
N PHE A 19 2.34 -1.09 1.58
CA PHE A 19 3.37 -1.08 0.55
C PHE A 19 4.37 0.05 0.77
N PHE A 20 5.62 -0.13 0.33
CA PHE A 20 6.64 0.91 0.31
C PHE A 20 6.90 1.38 -1.12
N ILE A 21 6.94 2.70 -1.33
CA ILE A 21 7.21 3.32 -2.62
C ILE A 21 8.34 4.35 -2.48
N LYS A 22 9.35 4.26 -3.35
CA LYS A 22 10.50 5.20 -3.42
C LYS A 22 10.18 6.49 -4.20
N LYS A 23 9.30 6.44 -5.22
CA LYS A 23 9.02 7.58 -6.12
C LYS A 23 7.88 8.48 -5.64
N LYS A 24 7.89 9.74 -6.09
CA LYS A 24 6.69 10.61 -6.08
C LYS A 24 5.64 9.96 -6.99
N ILE A 25 4.54 9.48 -6.42
CA ILE A 25 3.41 8.92 -7.17
C ILE A 25 2.12 9.59 -6.70
N ASN A 26 1.24 9.87 -7.65
CA ASN A 26 -0.07 10.48 -7.42
C ASN A 26 -1.04 9.49 -6.74
N LYS A 27 -1.83 9.96 -5.78
CA LYS A 27 -2.78 9.16 -5.01
C LYS A 27 -3.84 8.50 -5.91
N ILE A 28 -4.25 9.18 -6.98
CA ILE A 28 -5.22 8.67 -7.96
C ILE A 28 -4.67 7.44 -8.71
N GLU A 29 -3.42 7.53 -9.16
CA GLU A 29 -2.77 6.45 -9.90
C GLU A 29 -2.56 5.20 -9.03
N ILE A 30 -2.16 5.40 -7.77
CA ILE A 30 -2.06 4.35 -6.75
C ILE A 30 -3.42 3.65 -6.57
N ARG A 31 -4.50 4.42 -6.44
CA ARG A 31 -5.85 3.86 -6.27
C ARG A 31 -6.26 3.00 -7.46
N LYS A 32 -6.06 3.49 -8.70
CA LYS A 32 -6.36 2.74 -9.94
C LYS A 32 -5.56 1.43 -10.00
N LYS A 33 -4.25 1.48 -9.79
CA LYS A 33 -3.36 0.29 -9.83
C LYS A 33 -3.74 -0.77 -8.79
N ILE A 34 -4.00 -0.35 -7.55
CA ILE A 34 -4.36 -1.27 -6.46
C ILE A 34 -5.74 -1.90 -6.73
N GLN A 35 -6.70 -1.11 -7.19
CA GLN A 35 -8.06 -1.59 -7.47
C GLN A 35 -8.04 -2.62 -8.60
N PHE A 36 -7.26 -2.37 -9.65
CA PHE A 36 -7.01 -3.32 -10.73
C PHE A 36 -6.36 -4.62 -10.21
N TYR A 37 -5.26 -4.51 -9.47
CA TYR A 37 -4.50 -5.68 -8.99
C TYR A 37 -5.31 -6.58 -8.05
N TYR A 38 -6.06 -5.99 -7.12
CA TYR A 38 -6.81 -6.75 -6.13
C TYR A 38 -8.23 -7.10 -6.56
N LYS A 39 -8.69 -6.59 -7.71
CA LYS A 39 -10.09 -6.70 -8.19
C LYS A 39 -11.10 -6.42 -7.07
N LYS A 40 -10.80 -5.45 -6.20
CA LYS A 40 -11.58 -5.11 -4.99
C LYS A 40 -11.73 -3.60 -4.84
N LYS A 41 -12.92 -3.18 -4.39
CA LYS A 41 -13.19 -1.79 -4.03
C LYS A 41 -12.31 -1.38 -2.84
N ILE A 42 -11.71 -0.20 -2.92
CA ILE A 42 -10.87 0.34 -1.86
C ILE A 42 -11.67 1.37 -1.06
N LYS A 43 -11.90 1.12 0.22
CA LYS A 43 -12.56 2.09 1.13
C LYS A 43 -11.67 3.29 1.41
N LYS A 44 -10.41 3.08 1.80
CA LYS A 44 -9.51 4.16 2.20
C LYS A 44 -8.05 3.85 1.86
N ILE A 45 -7.31 4.90 1.48
CA ILE A 45 -5.85 4.85 1.29
C ILE A 45 -5.22 5.96 2.10
N ASN A 46 -4.30 5.59 2.99
CA ASN A 46 -3.46 6.52 3.73
C ASN A 46 -2.01 6.39 3.25
N ILE A 47 -1.31 7.51 3.10
CA ILE A 47 0.10 7.55 2.69
C ILE A 47 0.85 8.35 3.75
N CYS A 48 1.92 7.78 4.32
CA CYS A 48 2.83 8.50 5.21
C CYS A 48 4.26 8.40 4.69
N LEU A 49 5.13 9.34 5.11
CA LEU A 49 6.56 9.26 4.85
C LEU A 49 7.23 8.50 6.01
N ASP A 50 7.87 7.39 5.69
CA ASP A 50 8.72 6.67 6.64
C ASP A 50 10.08 7.38 6.71
N LYS A 51 10.30 8.12 7.80
CA LYS A 51 11.52 8.93 8.01
C LYS A 51 12.79 8.06 8.04
N LYS A 52 12.74 6.84 8.60
CA LYS A 52 13.90 5.94 8.68
C LYS A 52 14.32 5.46 7.30
N ARG A 53 13.35 5.12 6.45
CA ARG A 53 13.61 4.52 5.13
C ARG A 53 13.65 5.55 3.99
N LYS A 54 13.35 6.83 4.28
CA LYS A 54 13.15 7.89 3.28
C LYS A 54 12.19 7.45 2.15
N LYS A 55 11.19 6.63 2.47
CA LYS A 55 10.22 6.05 1.52
C LYS A 55 8.80 6.36 1.96
N LYS A 56 7.86 6.43 1.02
CA LYS A 56 6.44 6.52 1.36
C LYS A 56 5.90 5.13 1.70
N LYS A 57 5.17 5.04 2.81
CA LYS A 57 4.43 3.85 3.23
C LYS A 57 2.95 4.09 2.97
N ILE A 58 2.32 3.15 2.28
CA ILE A 58 0.92 3.22 1.85
C ILE A 58 0.15 2.18 2.63
N PHE A 59 -0.96 2.57 3.24
CA PHE A 59 -1.90 1.71 3.92
C PHE A 59 -3.21 1.67 3.15
N ILE A 60 -3.71 0.47 2.89
CA ILE A 60 -4.91 0.24 2.10
C ILE A 60 -5.92 -0.50 2.96
N TYR A 61 -7.13 0.05 2.99
CA TYR A 61 -8.30 -0.52 3.63
C TYR A 61 -9.28 -0.90 2.53
N PHE A 62 -9.49 -2.20 2.34
CA PHE A 62 -10.52 -2.75 1.44
C PHE A 62 -11.91 -2.69 2.10
#